data_AF-A0A258EWS4-F1
#
_entry.id   AF-A0A258EWS4-F1
#
_cell.length_a   1.000
_cell.length_b   1.000
_cell.length_c   1.000
_cell.angle_alpha   90.00
_cell.angle_beta   90.00
_cell.angle_gamma   90.00
#
_symmetry.space_group_name_H-M   'P 1'
#
loop_
_entity.id
_entity.type
_entity.pdbx_description
1 polymer ?
#
loop_
_entity_poly.entity_id
_entity_poly.type
_entity_poly.pdbx_seq_one_letter_code
_entity_poly.pdbx_strand_id
1 'polypeptide(L)'
;MIRKISFLFCLFCGYLTMAQVGGESTYQFLNLVSSPRQAALGGKVLTNVDYDVTQALFNPATINEAMDNQLAVNYVSYLGGIGYGSAAYAYTVDRRTQAFHAGITYVNYGAFEGYDENGSQTGNFTGSEAALSLGYALQIGYSDFYFGGNLKLITSKLEQYSSFGVAADLGLLYINDDIDFNAAIAVRNVGTQITTYAGQNEPLPFEVDFGMSQRLENVPIRWHITLENLQEWPIARPNPARVTSDLSGNQSTEKIGFFGQVIRHTILGAELFPEKGFNIRLGYNFRRGEELRINEQRNFSGISAGFSIKLNKMRFSYTHAKYTSAANSNFFGLQIDVKS
;
A
#
# COMPACT_ATOMS: atom_id res chain seq x y z
N MET A 1 52.50 -11.09 15.73
CA MET A 1 51.89 -9.98 14.98
C MET A 1 50.81 -10.45 14.00
N ILE A 2 51.11 -11.39 13.10
CA ILE A 2 50.17 -11.90 12.07
C ILE A 2 48.81 -12.32 12.64
N ARG A 3 48.78 -13.06 13.76
CA ARG A 3 47.54 -13.54 14.41
C ARG A 3 46.62 -12.41 14.92
N LYS A 4 47.19 -11.29 15.38
CA LYS A 4 46.42 -10.10 15.82
C LYS A 4 45.90 -9.30 14.63
N ILE A 5 46.67 -9.24 13.54
CA ILE A 5 46.27 -8.56 12.30
C ILE A 5 45.16 -9.32 11.58
N SER A 6 45.24 -10.66 11.50
CA SER A 6 44.17 -11.49 10.93
C SER A 6 42.87 -11.39 11.73
N PHE A 7 42.94 -11.34 13.06
CA PHE A 7 41.74 -11.17 13.91
C PHE A 7 41.08 -9.80 13.69
N LEU A 8 41.87 -8.73 13.61
CA LEU A 8 41.38 -7.38 13.31
C LEU A 8 40.78 -7.27 11.90
N PHE A 9 41.37 -7.96 10.92
CA PHE A 9 40.87 -8.04 9.55
C PHE A 9 39.54 -8.80 9.46
N CYS A 10 39.37 -9.92 10.16
CA CYS A 10 38.09 -10.64 10.24
C CYS A 10 37.00 -9.80 10.93
N LEU A 11 37.34 -9.06 11.99
CA LEU A 11 36.42 -8.13 12.66
C LEU A 11 35.98 -6.98 11.74
N PHE A 12 36.89 -6.46 10.92
CA PHE A 12 36.58 -5.41 9.94
C PHE A 12 35.74 -5.92 8.76
N CYS A 13 35.96 -7.18 8.35
CA CYS A 13 35.19 -7.83 7.29
C CYS A 13 33.73 -8.09 7.69
N GLY A 14 33.47 -8.41 8.97
CA GLY A 14 32.11 -8.56 9.50
C GLY A 14 31.29 -7.26 9.57
N TYR A 15 31.94 -6.09 9.62
CA TYR A 15 31.26 -4.79 9.55
C TYR A 15 30.76 -4.44 8.13
N LEU A 16 31.28 -5.12 7.09
CA LEU A 16 30.93 -4.86 5.70
C LEU A 16 29.82 -5.79 5.16
N THR A 17 29.39 -6.78 5.94
CA THR A 17 28.31 -7.68 5.54
C THR A 17 26.94 -7.08 5.87
N MET A 18 26.53 -6.07 5.11
CA MET A 18 25.11 -5.69 4.99
C MET A 18 24.49 -6.57 3.90
N ALA A 19 24.17 -7.81 4.26
CA ALA A 19 23.67 -8.81 3.33
C ALA A 19 22.26 -9.23 3.70
N GLN A 20 21.28 -8.36 3.43
CA GLN A 20 19.88 -8.64 3.09
C GLN A 20 19.11 -7.31 3.09
N VAL A 21 18.34 -7.04 2.02
CA VAL A 21 17.50 -5.84 1.87
C VAL A 21 16.02 -6.20 2.13
N GLY A 22 15.78 -7.21 2.96
CA GLY A 22 14.45 -7.77 3.21
C GLY A 22 14.15 -7.83 4.70
N GLY A 23 12.88 -7.70 5.07
CA GLY A 23 12.45 -7.73 6.47
C GLY A 23 12.77 -6.45 7.25
N GLU A 24 12.83 -5.30 6.58
CA GLU A 24 13.18 -4.01 7.23
C GLU A 24 12.14 -3.56 8.28
N SER A 25 10.90 -4.06 8.17
CA SER A 25 9.85 -3.74 9.12
C SER A 25 8.87 -4.89 9.27
N THR A 26 8.23 -4.94 10.43
CA THR A 26 7.14 -5.87 10.73
C THR A 26 5.81 -5.36 10.18
N TYR A 27 4.75 -6.18 10.24
CA TYR A 27 3.38 -5.83 9.80
C TYR A 27 3.26 -5.21 8.41
N GLN A 28 4.04 -5.69 7.43
CA GLN A 28 4.04 -5.17 6.06
C GLN A 28 2.66 -5.21 5.38
N PHE A 29 1.73 -6.05 5.88
CA PHE A 29 0.36 -6.11 5.39
C PHE A 29 -0.40 -4.77 5.49
N LEU A 30 0.02 -3.85 6.36
CA LEU A 30 -0.55 -2.51 6.49
C LEU A 30 -0.41 -1.65 5.22
N ASN A 31 0.53 -1.99 4.35
CA ASN A 31 0.76 -1.31 3.08
C ASN A 31 0.16 -2.07 1.88
N LEU A 32 -0.57 -3.17 2.12
CA LEU A 32 -1.33 -3.84 1.07
C LEU A 32 -2.48 -2.95 0.60
N VAL A 33 -2.81 -3.08 -0.68
CA VAL A 33 -3.81 -2.26 -1.36
C VAL A 33 -5.20 -2.62 -0.85
N SER A 34 -5.93 -1.69 -0.26
CA SER A 34 -7.18 -1.99 0.45
C SER A 34 -8.36 -2.24 -0.47
N SER A 35 -8.39 -1.72 -1.70
CA SER A 35 -9.57 -1.79 -2.58
C SER A 35 -9.22 -1.93 -4.07
N PRO A 36 -10.15 -2.44 -4.91
CA PRO A 36 -9.94 -2.47 -6.36
C PRO A 36 -9.75 -1.06 -6.95
N ARG A 37 -10.44 -0.04 -6.42
CA ARG A 37 -10.26 1.34 -6.89
C ARG A 37 -8.82 1.81 -6.72
N GLN A 38 -8.25 1.58 -5.54
CA GLN A 38 -6.85 1.85 -5.24
C GLN A 38 -5.92 1.09 -6.17
N ALA A 39 -6.16 -0.22 -6.31
CA ALA A 39 -5.38 -1.09 -7.16
C ALA A 39 -5.38 -0.62 -8.62
N ALA A 40 -6.52 -0.16 -9.15
CA ALA A 40 -6.66 0.23 -10.54
C ALA A 40 -5.88 1.49 -10.89
N LEU A 41 -5.71 2.38 -9.91
CA LEU A 41 -5.01 3.65 -10.03
C LEU A 41 -3.52 3.55 -9.65
N GLY A 42 -2.94 2.35 -9.70
CA GLY A 42 -1.51 2.11 -9.44
C GLY A 42 -1.18 1.72 -8.00
N GLY A 43 -2.19 1.60 -7.12
CA GLY A 43 -2.07 1.02 -5.79
C GLY A 43 -2.15 2.00 -4.63
N LYS A 44 -1.83 3.29 -4.85
CA LYS A 44 -1.93 4.33 -3.81
C LYS A 44 -2.49 5.63 -4.38
N VAL A 45 -3.62 6.04 -3.84
CA VAL A 45 -4.32 7.29 -4.14
C VAL A 45 -4.77 7.90 -2.83
N LEU A 46 -4.47 9.18 -2.61
CA LEU A 46 -4.75 9.85 -1.34
C LEU A 46 -5.87 10.88 -1.44
N THR A 47 -6.30 11.22 -2.65
CA THR A 47 -7.05 12.44 -2.93
C THR A 47 -8.51 12.22 -3.33
N ASN A 48 -9.00 10.97 -3.30
CA ASN A 48 -10.40 10.69 -3.60
C ASN A 48 -11.26 11.12 -2.42
N VAL A 49 -12.23 12.00 -2.66
CA VAL A 49 -13.16 12.50 -1.65
C VAL A 49 -14.57 12.29 -2.18
N ASP A 50 -15.11 11.11 -1.91
CA ASP A 50 -16.44 10.71 -2.36
C ASP A 50 -17.03 9.63 -1.45
N TYR A 51 -17.97 8.85 -1.99
CA TYR A 51 -18.67 7.78 -1.29
C TYR A 51 -17.76 6.62 -0.85
N ASP A 52 -16.58 6.44 -1.43
CA ASP A 52 -15.72 5.26 -1.21
C ASP A 52 -15.08 5.25 0.19
N VAL A 53 -15.72 4.56 1.13
CA VAL A 53 -15.24 4.36 2.51
C VAL A 53 -13.87 3.72 2.62
N THR A 54 -13.45 2.95 1.62
CA THR A 54 -12.13 2.28 1.67
C THR A 54 -10.98 3.28 1.64
N GLN A 55 -11.26 4.51 1.20
CA GLN A 55 -10.25 5.54 1.05
C GLN A 55 -9.71 6.05 2.38
N ALA A 56 -10.56 6.05 3.40
CA ALA A 56 -10.18 6.43 4.76
C ALA A 56 -9.13 5.49 5.36
N LEU A 57 -8.98 4.25 4.85
CA LEU A 57 -7.90 3.33 5.26
C LEU A 57 -6.50 3.78 4.82
N PHE A 58 -6.41 4.59 3.75
CA PHE A 58 -5.15 5.11 3.21
C PHE A 58 -4.89 6.55 3.61
N ASN A 59 -5.93 7.40 3.54
CA ASN A 59 -5.85 8.79 3.98
C ASN A 59 -7.06 9.11 4.86
N PRO A 60 -6.90 9.22 6.19
CA PRO A 60 -8.03 9.55 7.06
C PRO A 60 -8.63 10.93 6.78
N ALA A 61 -7.90 11.88 6.18
CA ALA A 61 -8.42 13.21 5.88
C ALA A 61 -9.52 13.24 4.80
N THR A 62 -9.74 12.12 4.10
CA THR A 62 -10.82 12.01 3.11
C THR A 62 -12.16 11.62 3.72
N ILE A 63 -12.21 11.26 5.01
CA ILE A 63 -13.45 10.92 5.70
C ILE A 63 -14.41 12.11 5.57
N ASN A 64 -15.57 11.85 4.96
CA ASN A 64 -16.52 12.89 4.59
C ASN A 64 -17.97 12.38 4.69
N GLU A 65 -18.93 13.29 4.56
CA GLU A 65 -20.36 12.96 4.70
C GLU A 65 -20.92 12.06 3.59
N ALA A 66 -20.33 12.05 2.40
CA ALA A 66 -20.76 11.15 1.31
C ALA A 66 -20.48 9.68 1.62
N MET A 67 -19.63 9.40 2.62
CA MET A 67 -19.37 8.06 3.14
C MET A 67 -20.46 7.57 4.12
N ASP A 68 -21.40 8.43 4.53
CA ASP A 68 -22.47 8.06 5.47
C ASP A 68 -23.24 6.83 5.00
N ASN A 69 -23.33 5.81 5.87
CA ASN A 69 -24.01 4.55 5.60
C ASN A 69 -23.44 3.78 4.39
N GLN A 70 -22.19 4.00 4.03
CA GLN A 70 -21.50 3.20 3.03
C GLN A 70 -20.74 2.06 3.71
N LEU A 71 -20.94 0.83 3.23
CA LEU A 71 -20.19 -0.35 3.60
C LEU A 71 -19.42 -0.85 2.39
N ALA A 72 -18.11 -1.06 2.52
CA ALA A 72 -17.31 -1.71 1.48
C ALA A 72 -16.67 -2.98 2.02
N VAL A 73 -16.62 -4.01 1.17
CA VAL A 73 -15.90 -5.26 1.42
C VAL A 73 -15.10 -5.58 0.17
N ASN A 74 -13.82 -5.86 0.36
CA ASN A 74 -12.88 -6.16 -0.71
C ASN A 74 -12.12 -7.44 -0.42
N TYR A 75 -11.87 -8.21 -1.47
CA TYR A 75 -11.09 -9.44 -1.43
C TYR A 75 -10.09 -9.46 -2.58
N VAL A 76 -8.90 -9.96 -2.27
CA VAL A 76 -7.79 -10.07 -3.20
C VAL A 76 -7.24 -11.48 -3.13
N SER A 77 -7.23 -12.14 -4.29
CA SER A 77 -6.44 -13.34 -4.50
C SER A 77 -5.03 -12.90 -4.88
N TYR A 78 -4.09 -13.08 -3.95
CA TYR A 78 -2.71 -12.66 -4.08
C TYR A 78 -1.80 -13.83 -4.48
N LEU A 79 -0.52 -13.54 -4.61
CA LEU A 79 0.49 -14.49 -5.07
C LEU A 79 0.74 -15.58 -4.03
N GLY A 80 1.09 -16.79 -4.49
CA GLY A 80 1.52 -17.87 -3.59
C GLY A 80 0.44 -18.43 -2.67
N GLY A 81 -0.85 -18.33 -3.06
CA GLY A 81 -1.97 -18.80 -2.23
C GLY A 81 -2.36 -17.86 -1.10
N ILE A 82 -1.72 -16.69 -1.02
CA ILE A 82 -2.06 -15.63 -0.05
C ILE A 82 -3.41 -15.02 -0.44
N GLY A 83 -4.29 -14.88 0.53
CA GLY A 83 -5.56 -14.17 0.39
C GLY A 83 -5.61 -13.03 1.39
N TYR A 84 -6.05 -11.85 0.95
CA TYR A 84 -6.27 -10.73 1.86
C TYR A 84 -7.50 -9.93 1.48
N GLY A 85 -8.00 -9.13 2.40
CA GLY A 85 -9.18 -8.34 2.19
C GLY A 85 -9.28 -7.18 3.16
N SER A 86 -10.22 -6.30 2.86
CA SER A 86 -10.57 -5.19 3.74
C SER A 86 -12.09 -5.08 3.85
N ALA A 87 -12.55 -4.54 4.97
CA ALA A 87 -13.90 -4.03 5.08
C ALA A 87 -13.87 -2.65 5.74
N ALA A 88 -14.73 -1.75 5.31
CA ALA A 88 -14.79 -0.39 5.80
C ALA A 88 -16.24 0.08 5.87
N TYR A 89 -16.57 0.85 6.90
CA TYR A 89 -17.87 1.45 7.11
C TYR A 89 -17.71 2.86 7.66
N ALA A 90 -18.60 3.77 7.27
CA ALA A 90 -18.66 5.09 7.86
C ALA A 90 -20.08 5.49 8.23
N TYR A 91 -20.17 6.28 9.28
CA TYR A 91 -21.43 6.78 9.83
C TYR A 91 -21.28 8.24 10.24
N THR A 92 -22.22 9.07 9.81
CA THR A 92 -22.24 10.50 10.14
C THR A 92 -23.27 10.75 11.24
N VAL A 93 -22.82 11.29 12.38
CA VAL A 93 -23.70 11.62 13.51
C VAL A 93 -24.46 12.93 13.27
N ASP A 94 -23.79 13.96 12.75
CA ASP A 94 -24.39 15.24 12.40
C ASP A 94 -23.81 15.77 11.07
N ARG A 95 -24.67 16.41 10.26
CA ARG A 95 -24.37 16.98 8.93
C ARG A 95 -23.51 18.25 8.97
N ARG A 96 -22.96 18.59 10.13
CA ARG A 96 -22.12 19.79 10.30
C ARG A 96 -20.71 19.47 10.70
N THR A 97 -20.46 18.30 11.27
CA THR A 97 -19.13 17.73 11.56
C THR A 97 -19.38 16.43 12.32
N GLN A 98 -18.95 15.27 11.81
CA GLN A 98 -18.58 14.04 12.54
C GLN A 98 -18.93 12.77 11.74
N ALA A 99 -18.23 12.55 10.63
CA ALA A 99 -18.18 11.22 10.02
C ALA A 99 -17.14 10.39 10.79
N PHE A 100 -17.60 9.30 11.40
CA PHE A 100 -16.74 8.28 11.99
C PHE A 100 -16.51 7.19 10.96
N HIS A 101 -15.27 6.72 10.88
CA HIS A 101 -14.88 5.63 10.02
C HIS A 101 -14.40 4.46 10.86
N ALA A 102 -14.79 3.25 10.49
CA ALA A 102 -14.26 2.02 11.05
C ALA A 102 -13.92 1.07 9.90
N GLY A 103 -12.77 0.42 9.97
CA GLY A 103 -12.41 -0.56 8.97
C GLY A 103 -11.44 -1.61 9.48
N ILE A 104 -11.39 -2.74 8.80
CA ILE A 104 -10.50 -3.86 9.11
C ILE A 104 -9.75 -4.25 7.85
N THR A 105 -8.47 -4.55 7.99
CA THR A 105 -7.66 -5.20 6.94
C THR A 105 -7.17 -6.54 7.48
N TYR A 106 -7.28 -7.60 6.70
CA TYR A 106 -6.90 -8.95 7.09
C TYR A 106 -6.11 -9.63 5.98
N VAL A 107 -5.03 -10.32 6.34
CA VAL A 107 -4.25 -11.16 5.44
C VAL A 107 -4.14 -12.57 6.00
N ASN A 108 -4.26 -13.55 5.12
CA ASN A 108 -3.98 -14.95 5.37
C ASN A 108 -2.89 -15.40 4.40
N TYR A 109 -1.79 -15.94 4.95
CA TYR A 109 -0.62 -16.33 4.16
C TYR A 109 -0.76 -17.68 3.46
N GLY A 110 -1.89 -18.36 3.60
CA GLY A 110 -2.08 -19.73 3.13
C GLY A 110 -1.46 -20.75 4.08
N ALA A 111 -1.30 -21.98 3.59
CA ALA A 111 -0.66 -23.07 4.30
C ALA A 111 0.70 -23.38 3.66
N PHE A 112 1.72 -23.52 4.49
CA PHE A 112 3.06 -23.91 4.10
C PHE A 112 3.36 -25.31 4.62
N GLU A 113 4.05 -26.10 3.81
CA GLU A 113 4.56 -27.40 4.22
C GLU A 113 5.81 -27.18 5.08
N GLY A 114 5.81 -27.72 6.29
CA GLY A 114 6.98 -27.67 7.16
C GLY A 114 7.94 -28.83 6.86
N TYR A 115 9.23 -28.60 7.04
CA TYR A 115 10.29 -29.61 6.93
C TYR A 115 11.32 -29.40 8.04
N ASP A 116 11.88 -30.48 8.56
CA ASP A 116 12.98 -30.43 9.51
C ASP A 116 14.34 -30.24 8.80
N GLU A 117 15.41 -30.12 9.58
CA GLU A 117 16.78 -29.95 9.08
C GLU A 117 17.26 -31.11 8.20
N ASN A 118 16.63 -32.29 8.32
CA ASN A 118 16.94 -33.48 7.52
C ASN A 118 16.06 -33.60 6.26
N GLY A 119 15.20 -32.61 6.00
CA GLY A 119 14.26 -32.62 4.88
C GLY A 119 13.07 -33.57 5.07
N SER A 120 12.84 -34.08 6.28
CA SER A 120 11.62 -34.81 6.59
C SER A 120 10.47 -33.84 6.81
N GLN A 121 9.32 -34.13 6.21
CA GLN A 121 8.13 -33.31 6.34
C GLN A 121 7.68 -33.26 7.82
N THR A 122 7.40 -32.05 8.30
CA THR A 122 6.73 -31.77 9.56
C THR A 122 5.27 -31.37 9.31
N GLY A 123 4.54 -30.93 10.34
CA GLY A 123 3.19 -30.41 10.16
C GLY A 123 3.16 -29.15 9.28
N ASN A 124 1.99 -28.85 8.71
CA ASN A 124 1.76 -27.60 7.97
C ASN A 124 1.66 -26.44 8.95
N PHE A 125 2.21 -25.28 8.56
CA PHE A 125 2.08 -24.04 9.31
C PHE A 125 1.38 -22.95 8.48
N THR A 126 0.82 -21.97 9.16
CA THR A 126 0.08 -20.86 8.54
C THR A 126 0.34 -19.57 9.32
N GLY A 127 0.01 -18.44 8.70
CA GLY A 127 0.06 -17.14 9.34
C GLY A 127 -1.15 -16.30 8.94
N SER A 128 -1.59 -15.45 9.86
CA SER A 128 -2.63 -14.46 9.60
C SER A 128 -2.40 -13.20 10.40
N GLU A 129 -2.74 -12.06 9.82
CA GLU A 129 -2.65 -10.76 10.48
C GLU A 129 -3.93 -9.96 10.24
N ALA A 130 -4.28 -9.12 11.21
CA ALA A 130 -5.42 -8.23 11.12
C ALA A 130 -5.08 -6.85 11.71
N ALA A 131 -5.62 -5.80 11.10
CA ALA A 131 -5.59 -4.45 11.63
C ALA A 131 -7.01 -3.89 11.69
N LEU A 132 -7.50 -3.59 12.89
CA LEU A 132 -8.71 -2.81 13.10
C LEU A 132 -8.33 -1.33 13.12
N SER A 133 -9.05 -0.50 12.38
CA SER A 133 -8.82 0.94 12.25
C SER A 133 -10.08 1.71 12.64
N LEU A 134 -9.91 2.78 13.40
CA LEU A 134 -10.95 3.75 13.73
C LEU A 134 -10.46 5.13 13.32
N GLY A 135 -11.28 5.84 12.56
CA GLY A 135 -10.90 7.08 11.88
C GLY A 135 -11.88 8.22 12.14
N TYR A 136 -11.33 9.43 12.14
CA TYR A 136 -12.08 10.66 12.22
C TYR A 136 -11.40 11.77 11.40
N ALA A 137 -12.20 12.63 10.76
CA ALA A 137 -11.70 13.83 10.09
C ALA A 137 -12.50 15.07 10.46
N LEU A 138 -11.84 16.21 10.34
CA LEU A 138 -12.37 17.54 10.61
C LEU A 138 -11.85 18.53 9.56
N GLN A 139 -12.68 19.52 9.25
CA GLN A 139 -12.27 20.69 8.49
C GLN A 139 -11.52 21.67 9.41
N ILE A 140 -10.41 22.21 8.94
CA ILE A 140 -9.58 23.16 9.70
C ILE A 140 -10.18 24.56 9.57
N GLY A 141 -11.01 24.94 10.54
CA GLY A 141 -11.70 26.24 10.52
C GLY A 141 -12.63 26.36 9.31
N TYR A 142 -12.80 27.57 8.77
CA TYR A 142 -13.52 27.83 7.53
C TYR A 142 -12.55 27.90 6.34
N SER A 143 -11.74 26.85 6.17
CA SER A 143 -10.76 26.77 5.08
C SER A 143 -10.93 25.49 4.26
N ASP A 144 -10.23 25.47 3.14
CA ASP A 144 -10.20 24.36 2.18
C ASP A 144 -9.32 23.17 2.64
N PHE A 145 -8.88 23.19 3.91
CA PHE A 145 -8.03 22.16 4.50
C PHE A 145 -8.80 21.24 5.45
N TYR A 146 -8.54 19.95 5.33
CA TYR A 146 -9.12 18.87 6.12
C TYR A 146 -8.02 18.06 6.77
N PHE A 147 -8.17 17.77 8.05
CA PHE A 147 -7.26 16.94 8.81
C PHE A 147 -7.97 15.68 9.28
N GLY A 148 -7.31 14.54 9.17
CA GLY A 148 -7.85 13.28 9.67
C GLY A 148 -6.81 12.45 10.40
N GLY A 149 -7.30 11.61 11.31
CA GLY A 149 -6.49 10.63 12.02
C GLY A 149 -7.16 9.26 12.05
N ASN A 150 -6.35 8.21 11.91
CA ASN A 150 -6.74 6.83 12.21
C ASN A 150 -5.94 6.29 13.38
N LEU A 151 -6.58 5.51 14.24
CA LEU A 151 -5.92 4.63 15.20
C LEU A 151 -6.08 3.19 14.73
N LYS A 152 -4.99 2.41 14.73
CA LYS A 152 -4.94 1.02 14.33
C LYS A 152 -4.52 0.12 15.49
N LEU A 153 -5.29 -0.95 15.71
CA LEU A 153 -4.93 -2.07 16.57
C LEU A 153 -4.55 -3.25 15.68
N ILE A 154 -3.33 -3.76 15.85
CA ILE A 154 -2.72 -4.73 14.95
C ILE A 154 -2.52 -6.02 15.71
N THR A 155 -2.97 -7.13 15.15
CA THR A 155 -2.67 -8.48 15.65
C THR A 155 -2.04 -9.30 14.54
N SER A 156 -1.01 -10.05 14.88
CA SER A 156 -0.32 -10.93 13.96
C SER A 156 -0.03 -12.25 14.63
N LYS A 157 -0.28 -13.33 13.91
CA LYS A 157 0.06 -14.69 14.30
C LYS A 157 0.78 -15.35 13.14
N LEU A 158 2.04 -15.71 13.37
CA LEU A 158 2.88 -16.43 12.41
C LEU A 158 3.26 -17.77 13.05
N GLU A 159 2.59 -18.84 12.61
CA GLU A 159 2.69 -20.17 13.22
C GLU A 159 2.39 -20.14 14.74
N GLN A 160 3.43 -20.27 15.57
CA GLN A 160 3.36 -20.27 17.03
C GLN A 160 3.64 -18.89 17.64
N TYR A 161 4.21 -17.98 16.86
CA TYR A 161 4.58 -16.64 17.32
C TYR A 161 3.40 -15.69 17.15
N SER A 162 3.20 -14.82 18.15
CA SER A 162 2.17 -13.80 18.11
C SER A 162 2.74 -12.44 18.49
N SER A 163 2.16 -11.40 17.91
CA SER A 163 2.58 -10.04 18.12
C SER A 163 1.37 -9.12 18.03
N PHE A 164 1.33 -8.14 18.92
CA PHE A 164 0.30 -7.11 18.97
C PHE A 164 0.95 -5.74 18.85
N GLY A 165 0.38 -4.88 18.03
CA GLY A 165 0.91 -3.56 17.71
C GLY A 165 -0.16 -2.49 17.72
N VAL A 166 0.30 -1.25 17.82
CA VAL A 166 -0.54 -0.06 17.67
C VAL A 166 0.10 0.87 16.68
N ALA A 167 -0.71 1.52 15.84
CA ALA A 167 -0.26 2.53 14.91
C ALA A 167 -1.28 3.64 14.75
N ALA A 168 -0.82 4.80 14.28
CA ALA A 168 -1.68 5.89 13.86
C ALA A 168 -1.34 6.30 12.42
N ASP A 169 -2.36 6.74 11.70
CA ASP A 169 -2.18 7.46 10.44
C ASP A 169 -2.70 8.89 10.61
N LEU A 170 -2.04 9.84 9.97
CA LEU A 170 -2.42 11.23 9.91
C LEU A 170 -2.53 11.66 8.45
N GLY A 171 -3.56 12.44 8.13
CA GLY A 171 -3.79 12.98 6.81
C GLY A 171 -4.01 14.48 6.85
N LEU A 172 -3.46 15.18 5.88
CA LEU A 172 -3.83 16.56 5.55
C LEU A 172 -4.26 16.59 4.09
N LEU A 173 -5.43 17.15 3.83
CA LEU A 173 -6.05 17.22 2.52
C LEU A 173 -6.43 18.67 2.23
N TYR A 174 -6.12 19.13 1.03
CA TYR A 174 -6.54 20.41 0.47
C TYR A 174 -7.49 20.13 -0.69
N ILE A 175 -8.64 20.81 -0.69
CA ILE A 175 -9.68 20.66 -1.72
C ILE A 175 -9.94 22.04 -2.32
N ASN A 176 -9.77 22.17 -3.62
CA ASN A 176 -10.19 23.37 -4.35
C ASN A 176 -11.38 23.01 -5.26
N ASP A 177 -12.57 23.46 -4.87
CA ASP A 177 -13.81 23.15 -5.57
C ASP A 177 -13.94 23.89 -6.91
N ASP A 178 -13.30 25.06 -7.08
CA ASP A 178 -13.41 25.87 -8.31
C ASP A 178 -12.79 25.16 -9.52
N ILE A 179 -11.71 24.42 -9.31
CA ILE A 179 -10.97 23.71 -10.36
C ILE A 179 -10.98 22.18 -10.19
N ASP A 180 -11.80 21.67 -9.26
CA ASP A 180 -11.91 20.27 -8.86
C ASP A 180 -10.53 19.60 -8.65
N PHE A 181 -9.69 20.28 -7.86
CA PHE A 181 -8.31 19.88 -7.54
C PHE A 181 -8.19 19.47 -6.08
N ASN A 182 -7.58 18.32 -5.84
CA ASN A 182 -7.30 17.81 -4.50
C ASN A 182 -5.80 17.53 -4.36
N ALA A 183 -5.22 17.93 -3.23
CA ALA A 183 -3.86 17.56 -2.85
C ALA A 183 -3.84 17.02 -1.42
N ALA A 184 -3.03 16.01 -1.15
CA ALA A 184 -2.97 15.39 0.16
C ALA A 184 -1.55 14.99 0.55
N ILE A 185 -1.26 15.05 1.85
CA ILE A 185 -0.12 14.40 2.48
C ILE A 185 -0.68 13.38 3.47
N ALA A 186 -0.19 12.14 3.41
CA ALA A 186 -0.54 11.10 4.35
C ALA A 186 0.73 10.59 5.03
N VAL A 187 0.69 10.50 6.36
CA VAL A 187 1.73 9.93 7.21
C VAL A 187 1.14 8.68 7.85
N ARG A 188 1.57 7.51 7.42
CA ARG A 188 0.93 6.22 7.71
C ARG A 188 1.81 5.37 8.63
N ASN A 189 1.15 4.54 9.43
CA ASN A 189 1.77 3.52 10.28
C ASN A 189 2.79 4.05 11.30
N VAL A 190 2.56 5.24 11.88
CA VAL A 190 3.36 5.75 13.01
C VAL A 190 3.00 4.96 14.25
N GLY A 191 3.89 4.10 14.73
CA GLY A 191 3.55 3.21 15.84
C GLY A 191 4.67 2.28 16.28
N THR A 192 4.31 1.28 17.07
CA THR A 192 5.24 0.29 17.62
C THR A 192 4.56 -1.05 17.92
N GLN A 193 5.35 -2.10 18.06
CA GLN A 193 4.91 -3.37 18.62
C GLN A 193 4.76 -3.23 20.16
N ILE A 194 3.60 -3.62 20.69
CA ILE A 194 3.39 -3.78 22.14
C ILE A 194 3.97 -5.12 22.60
N THR A 195 3.72 -6.18 21.82
CA THR A 195 4.33 -7.49 22.04
C THR A 195 5.09 -7.91 20.81
N THR A 196 6.29 -8.45 21.01
CA THR A 196 7.19 -8.90 19.95
C THR A 196 7.03 -10.39 19.70
N TYR A 197 7.32 -10.88 18.49
CA TYR A 197 7.30 -12.32 18.21
C TYR A 197 8.33 -13.10 19.03
N ALA A 198 9.56 -12.58 19.15
CA ALA A 198 10.69 -13.29 19.75
C ALA A 198 11.63 -12.37 20.56
N GLY A 199 11.06 -11.40 21.28
CA GLY A 199 11.81 -10.50 22.18
C GLY A 199 12.53 -9.34 21.51
N GLN A 200 12.57 -9.29 20.17
CA GLN A 200 13.12 -8.17 19.41
C GLN A 200 11.99 -7.25 18.93
N ASN A 201 12.14 -5.95 19.18
CA ASN A 201 11.23 -4.94 18.68
C ASN A 201 11.67 -4.53 17.27
N GLU A 202 10.77 -4.67 16.32
CA GLU A 202 10.97 -4.31 14.92
C GLU A 202 10.13 -3.08 14.57
N PRO A 203 10.64 -2.17 13.73
CA PRO A 203 9.88 -0.99 13.33
C PRO A 203 8.64 -1.39 12.52
N LEU A 204 7.63 -0.52 12.57
CA LEU A 204 6.46 -0.60 11.69
C LEU A 204 6.79 -0.07 10.28
N PRO A 205 5.97 -0.37 9.26
CA PRO A 205 6.19 0.06 7.89
C PRO A 205 5.77 1.52 7.72
N PHE A 206 6.48 2.41 8.40
CA PHE A 206 6.24 3.85 8.38
C PHE A 206 6.37 4.40 6.95
N GLU A 207 5.40 5.22 6.55
CA GLU A 207 5.32 5.72 5.19
C GLU A 207 4.80 7.17 5.14
N VAL A 208 5.45 8.01 4.34
CA VAL A 208 5.02 9.37 4.04
C VAL A 208 4.74 9.47 2.54
N ASP A 209 3.52 9.81 2.19
CA ASP A 209 3.08 9.90 0.81
C ASP A 209 2.48 11.28 0.51
N PHE A 210 2.69 11.76 -0.71
CA PHE A 210 2.03 12.95 -1.25
C PHE A 210 1.19 12.57 -2.46
N GLY A 211 -0.01 13.13 -2.59
CA GLY A 211 -0.90 12.86 -3.71
C GLY A 211 -1.54 14.14 -4.23
N MET A 212 -1.77 14.20 -5.53
CA MET A 212 -2.54 15.25 -6.18
C MET A 212 -3.45 14.64 -7.25
N SER A 213 -4.61 15.25 -7.44
CA SER A 213 -5.53 14.86 -8.50
C SER A 213 -6.39 16.03 -8.93
N GLN A 214 -6.76 16.05 -10.20
CA GLN A 214 -7.69 17.05 -10.71
C GLN A 214 -8.61 16.45 -11.75
N ARG A 215 -9.87 16.88 -11.76
CA ARG A 215 -10.77 16.61 -12.89
C ARG A 215 -10.56 17.65 -13.98
N LEU A 216 -10.40 17.18 -15.21
CA LEU A 216 -10.28 18.07 -16.35
C LEU A 216 -11.62 18.75 -16.65
N GLU A 217 -11.58 20.03 -16.99
CA GLU A 217 -12.76 20.75 -17.45
C GLU A 217 -13.24 20.19 -18.79
N ASN A 218 -14.56 20.04 -18.96
CA ASN A 218 -15.20 19.55 -20.19
C ASN A 218 -14.86 18.10 -20.60
N VAL A 219 -14.04 17.38 -19.84
CA VAL A 219 -13.66 16.00 -20.11
C VAL A 219 -13.90 15.15 -18.86
N PRO A 220 -14.57 13.98 -18.96
CA PRO A 220 -14.88 13.16 -17.80
C PRO A 220 -13.67 12.33 -17.35
N ILE A 221 -12.52 12.97 -17.13
CA ILE A 221 -11.26 12.35 -16.73
C ILE A 221 -10.75 13.07 -15.48
N ARG A 222 -10.44 12.29 -14.44
CA ARG A 222 -9.62 12.72 -13.30
C ARG A 222 -8.25 12.08 -13.40
N TRP A 223 -7.19 12.88 -13.37
CA TRP A 223 -5.82 12.38 -13.29
C TRP A 223 -5.37 12.34 -11.84
N HIS A 224 -4.45 11.43 -11.53
CA HIS A 224 -3.87 11.23 -10.20
C HIS A 224 -2.36 11.11 -10.34
N ILE A 225 -1.63 11.78 -9.45
CA ILE A 225 -0.19 11.61 -9.26
C ILE A 225 0.04 11.38 -7.78
N THR A 226 0.72 10.30 -7.43
CA THR A 226 1.13 10.00 -6.06
C THR A 226 2.65 9.86 -6.02
N LEU A 227 3.29 10.49 -5.05
CA LEU A 227 4.68 10.26 -4.68
C LEU A 227 4.70 9.45 -3.38
N GLU A 228 5.11 8.19 -3.46
CA GLU A 228 5.09 7.25 -2.33
C GLU A 228 6.44 7.15 -1.61
N ASN A 229 6.46 6.78 -0.33
CA ASN A 229 7.68 6.55 0.47
C ASN A 229 8.68 7.73 0.45
N LEU A 230 8.20 8.97 0.60
CA LEU A 230 9.01 10.18 0.56
C LEU A 230 10.10 10.23 1.64
N GLN A 231 9.94 9.48 2.72
CA GLN A 231 10.92 9.37 3.80
C GLN A 231 12.15 8.53 3.42
N GLU A 232 12.05 7.68 2.39
CA GLU A 232 13.11 6.75 2.02
C GLU A 232 13.90 7.25 0.81
N TRP A 233 15.15 7.67 1.02
CA TRP A 233 16.01 8.10 -0.07
C TRP A 233 17.44 7.57 0.09
N PRO A 234 18.00 6.84 -0.90
CA PRO A 234 17.35 6.37 -2.14
C PRO A 234 16.31 5.28 -1.86
N ILE A 235 15.25 5.19 -2.68
CA ILE A 235 14.29 4.07 -2.63
C ILE A 235 14.74 2.89 -3.49
N ALA A 236 15.40 3.18 -4.62
CA ALA A 236 15.78 2.15 -5.56
C ALA A 236 17.01 1.38 -5.06
N ARG A 237 16.91 0.05 -5.09
CA ARG A 237 17.99 -0.86 -4.76
C ARG A 237 18.53 -1.49 -6.04
N PRO A 238 19.86 -1.64 -6.20
CA PRO A 238 20.40 -2.32 -7.37
C PRO A 238 19.94 -3.77 -7.42
N ASN A 239 19.45 -4.21 -8.59
CA ASN A 239 18.97 -5.58 -8.75
C ASN A 239 20.15 -6.53 -9.01
N PRO A 240 20.43 -7.51 -8.12
CA PRO A 240 21.53 -8.45 -8.31
C PRO A 240 21.37 -9.32 -9.57
N ALA A 241 20.14 -9.54 -10.04
CA ALA A 241 19.88 -10.28 -11.27
C ALA A 241 20.23 -9.50 -12.56
N ARG A 242 20.64 -8.22 -12.44
CA ARG A 242 21.02 -7.35 -13.57
C ARG A 242 22.49 -6.95 -13.58
N VAL A 243 23.31 -7.58 -12.75
CA VAL A 243 24.75 -7.34 -12.74
C VAL A 243 25.32 -7.82 -14.07
N THR A 244 25.99 -6.93 -14.79
CA THR A 244 26.70 -7.27 -16.03
C THR A 244 28.17 -7.49 -15.71
N SER A 245 28.77 -8.49 -16.34
CA SER A 245 30.21 -8.76 -16.22
C SER A 245 30.88 -8.42 -17.54
N ASP A 246 31.95 -7.64 -17.48
CA ASP A 246 32.78 -7.41 -18.66
C ASP A 246 33.64 -8.64 -18.98
N LEU A 247 34.28 -8.65 -20.15
CA LEU A 247 35.17 -9.73 -20.60
C LEU A 247 36.43 -9.89 -19.71
N SER A 248 36.67 -8.93 -18.80
CA SER A 248 37.78 -8.90 -17.84
C SER A 248 37.33 -9.31 -16.42
N GLY A 249 36.07 -9.70 -16.24
CA GLY A 249 35.51 -10.16 -14.96
C GLY A 249 35.10 -9.04 -13.99
N ASN A 250 35.11 -7.77 -14.39
CA ASN A 250 34.59 -6.69 -13.56
C ASN A 250 33.05 -6.68 -13.62
N GLN A 251 32.44 -6.63 -12.44
CA GLN A 251 30.99 -6.54 -12.30
C GLN A 251 30.57 -5.07 -12.23
N SER A 252 29.68 -4.66 -13.14
CA SER A 252 29.05 -3.34 -13.09
C SER A 252 27.62 -3.46 -12.57
N THR A 253 27.39 -2.84 -11.41
CA THR A 253 26.06 -2.68 -10.81
C THR A 253 25.31 -1.50 -11.44
N GLU A 254 23.99 -1.61 -11.55
CA GLU A 254 23.13 -0.52 -12.04
C GLU A 254 23.31 0.75 -11.19
N LYS A 255 23.74 1.86 -11.82
CA LYS A 255 23.78 3.18 -11.17
C LYS A 255 22.47 3.90 -11.45
N ILE A 256 21.71 4.17 -10.40
CA ILE A 256 20.42 4.86 -10.49
C ILE A 256 20.62 6.32 -10.09
N GLY A 257 20.51 7.23 -11.05
CA GLY A 257 20.63 8.68 -10.81
C GLY A 257 19.40 9.28 -10.11
N PHE A 258 19.48 10.57 -9.77
CA PHE A 258 18.41 11.32 -9.07
C PHE A 258 17.03 11.15 -9.73
N PHE A 259 16.92 11.38 -11.03
CA PHE A 259 15.65 11.22 -11.75
C PHE A 259 15.11 9.79 -11.70
N GLY A 260 16.00 8.79 -11.70
CA GLY A 260 15.62 7.38 -11.55
C GLY A 260 15.05 7.08 -10.17
N GLN A 261 15.51 7.78 -9.12
CA GLN A 261 14.91 7.71 -7.79
C GLN A 261 13.54 8.38 -7.79
N VAL A 262 13.44 9.64 -8.25
CA VAL A 262 12.16 10.38 -8.31
C VAL A 262 11.08 9.59 -9.04
N ILE A 263 11.39 9.05 -10.23
CA ILE A 263 10.42 8.26 -11.02
C ILE A 263 9.92 7.05 -10.24
N ARG A 264 10.78 6.40 -9.43
CA ARG A 264 10.40 5.25 -8.60
C ARG A 264 9.61 5.63 -7.34
N HIS A 265 9.51 6.90 -6.99
CA HIS A 265 8.50 7.36 -6.03
C HIS A 265 7.16 7.63 -6.71
N THR A 266 7.10 7.75 -8.04
CA THR A 266 5.89 8.19 -8.75
C THR A 266 4.93 7.05 -9.07
N ILE A 267 3.65 7.31 -8.89
CA ILE A 267 2.52 6.54 -9.40
C ILE A 267 1.63 7.49 -10.19
N LEU A 268 1.18 7.06 -11.36
CA LEU A 268 0.22 7.79 -12.18
C LEU A 268 -1.07 7.01 -12.28
N GLY A 269 -2.21 7.70 -12.22
CA GLY A 269 -3.54 7.13 -12.39
C GLY A 269 -4.44 8.03 -13.22
N ALA A 270 -5.42 7.42 -13.89
CA ALA A 270 -6.48 8.12 -14.60
C ALA A 270 -7.81 7.40 -14.36
N GLU A 271 -8.83 8.15 -13.97
CA GLU A 271 -10.20 7.67 -13.80
C GLU A 271 -11.10 8.32 -14.87
N LEU A 272 -11.67 7.50 -15.75
CA LEU A 272 -12.67 7.88 -16.73
C LEU A 272 -14.07 7.70 -16.12
N PHE A 273 -14.89 8.72 -16.29
CA PHE A 273 -16.25 8.83 -15.77
C PHE A 273 -16.35 8.73 -14.23
N PRO A 274 -15.56 9.50 -13.46
CA PRO A 274 -15.47 9.37 -11.99
C PRO A 274 -16.81 9.45 -11.26
N GLU A 275 -17.74 10.28 -11.74
CA GLU A 275 -19.05 10.51 -11.12
C GLU A 275 -20.17 9.58 -11.62
N LYS A 276 -19.91 8.80 -12.68
CA LYS A 276 -20.97 8.00 -13.30
C LYS A 276 -21.17 6.65 -12.57
N GLY A 277 -22.23 5.95 -12.95
CA GLY A 277 -22.46 4.58 -12.49
C GLY A 277 -21.43 3.60 -13.03
N PHE A 278 -20.86 3.86 -14.21
CA PHE A 278 -19.78 3.08 -14.79
C PHE A 278 -18.49 3.89 -14.84
N ASN A 279 -17.39 3.30 -14.39
CA ASN A 279 -16.08 3.95 -14.33
C ASN A 279 -15.01 3.00 -14.89
N ILE A 280 -14.02 3.55 -15.58
CA ILE A 280 -12.80 2.83 -16.00
C ILE A 280 -11.61 3.52 -15.36
N ARG A 281 -10.66 2.74 -14.87
CA ARG A 281 -9.49 3.22 -14.16
C ARG A 281 -8.24 2.56 -14.72
N LEU A 282 -7.22 3.35 -14.94
CA LEU A 282 -5.90 2.90 -15.39
C LEU A 282 -4.84 3.50 -14.48
N GLY A 283 -3.78 2.74 -14.23
CA GLY A 283 -2.70 3.18 -13.37
C GLY A 283 -1.36 2.55 -13.74
N TYR A 284 -0.29 3.25 -13.39
CA TYR A 284 1.09 2.80 -13.57
C TYR A 284 1.92 3.16 -12.34
N ASN A 285 2.42 2.13 -11.65
CA ASN A 285 3.41 2.27 -10.59
C ASN A 285 4.81 2.03 -11.19
N PHE A 286 5.61 3.10 -11.24
CA PHE A 286 6.94 3.06 -11.85
C PHE A 286 7.92 2.20 -11.06
N ARG A 287 7.85 2.22 -9.73
CA ARG A 287 8.69 1.37 -8.87
C ARG A 287 8.48 -0.10 -9.18
N ARG A 288 7.22 -0.53 -9.16
CA ARG A 288 6.81 -1.90 -9.48
C ARG A 288 7.21 -2.28 -10.90
N GLY A 289 7.08 -1.35 -11.86
CA GLY A 289 7.52 -1.55 -13.23
C GLY A 289 9.02 -1.76 -13.38
N GLU A 290 9.84 -1.02 -12.61
CA GLU A 290 11.29 -1.11 -12.64
C GLU A 290 11.85 -2.27 -11.83
N GLU A 291 11.32 -2.55 -10.63
CA GLU A 291 11.81 -3.61 -9.74
C GLU A 291 11.49 -5.00 -10.28
N LEU A 292 10.29 -5.19 -10.84
CA LEU A 292 9.83 -6.49 -11.33
C LEU A 292 10.12 -6.71 -12.82
N ARG A 293 10.82 -5.79 -13.48
CA ARG A 293 11.27 -5.99 -14.86
C ARG A 293 12.29 -7.12 -14.94
N ILE A 294 12.02 -8.08 -15.83
CA ILE A 294 12.98 -9.10 -16.23
C ILE A 294 13.62 -8.61 -17.54
N ASN A 295 14.95 -8.65 -17.61
CA ASN A 295 15.67 -8.27 -18.82
C ASN A 295 15.27 -9.19 -19.98
N GLU A 296 15.28 -8.67 -21.21
CA GLU A 296 14.94 -9.42 -22.44
C GLU A 296 13.49 -9.92 -22.56
N GLN A 297 12.61 -9.60 -21.60
CA GLN A 297 11.17 -9.90 -21.67
C GLN A 297 10.33 -8.62 -21.73
N ARG A 298 9.21 -8.67 -22.48
CA ARG A 298 8.24 -7.57 -22.49
C ARG A 298 7.58 -7.45 -21.12
N ASN A 299 7.88 -6.36 -20.42
CA ASN A 299 7.35 -6.13 -19.09
C ASN A 299 6.11 -5.23 -19.09
N PHE A 300 5.09 -5.66 -18.37
CA PHE A 300 3.89 -4.86 -18.07
C PHE A 300 3.63 -4.78 -16.56
N SER A 301 4.61 -5.17 -15.74
CA SER A 301 4.56 -4.95 -14.29
C SER A 301 4.34 -3.48 -13.98
N GLY A 302 3.53 -3.22 -12.96
CA GLY A 302 3.18 -1.86 -12.59
C GLY A 302 1.92 -1.33 -13.28
N ILE A 303 1.49 -1.90 -14.41
CA ILE A 303 0.21 -1.56 -15.03
C ILE A 303 -0.94 -2.21 -14.26
N SER A 304 -1.94 -1.39 -13.97
CA SER A 304 -3.20 -1.80 -13.39
C SER A 304 -4.37 -1.23 -14.19
N ALA A 305 -5.41 -2.04 -14.36
CA ALA A 305 -6.64 -1.62 -15.01
C ALA A 305 -7.84 -2.18 -14.25
N GLY A 306 -8.87 -1.36 -14.09
CA GLY A 306 -10.07 -1.75 -13.38
C GLY A 306 -11.30 -1.03 -13.89
N PHE A 307 -12.45 -1.55 -13.52
CA PHE A 307 -13.73 -0.90 -13.78
C PHE A 307 -14.65 -1.05 -12.57
N SER A 308 -15.68 -0.20 -12.52
CA SER A 308 -16.76 -0.37 -11.56
C SER A 308 -18.11 -0.13 -12.21
N ILE A 309 -19.14 -0.83 -11.74
CA ILE A 309 -20.53 -0.66 -12.16
C ILE A 309 -21.39 -0.50 -10.90
N LYS A 310 -22.16 0.60 -10.84
CA LYS A 310 -23.17 0.87 -9.83
C LYS A 310 -24.53 0.36 -10.31
N LEU A 311 -25.14 -0.53 -9.53
CA LEU A 311 -26.48 -1.06 -9.69
C LEU A 311 -27.28 -0.71 -8.42
N ASN A 312 -28.14 0.31 -8.52
CA ASN A 312 -28.91 0.81 -7.37
C ASN A 312 -27.99 1.20 -6.18
N LYS A 313 -28.19 0.58 -5.01
CA LYS A 313 -27.42 0.78 -3.79
C LYS A 313 -26.09 0.03 -3.78
N MET A 314 -25.79 -0.80 -4.79
CA MET A 314 -24.59 -1.63 -4.83
C MET A 314 -23.63 -1.14 -5.93
N ARG A 315 -22.33 -1.18 -5.66
CA ARG A 315 -21.27 -0.95 -6.65
C ARG A 315 -20.29 -2.10 -6.64
N PHE A 316 -20.19 -2.77 -7.78
CA PHE A 316 -19.21 -3.81 -8.01
C PHE A 316 -17.97 -3.19 -8.63
N SER A 317 -16.81 -3.49 -8.07
CA SER A 317 -15.52 -3.06 -8.59
C SER A 317 -14.63 -4.27 -8.85
N TYR A 318 -13.97 -4.28 -9.99
CA TYR A 318 -12.99 -5.29 -10.34
C TYR A 318 -11.72 -4.62 -10.83
N THR A 319 -10.58 -5.20 -10.49
CA THR A 319 -9.28 -4.72 -10.98
C THR A 319 -8.33 -5.88 -11.21
N HIS A 320 -7.62 -5.77 -12.32
CA HIS A 320 -6.51 -6.62 -12.66
C HIS A 320 -5.22 -5.81 -12.55
N ALA A 321 -4.30 -6.26 -11.70
CA ALA A 321 -2.98 -5.67 -11.57
C ALA A 321 -1.92 -6.72 -11.90
N LYS A 322 -1.00 -6.35 -12.80
CA LYS A 322 0.10 -7.21 -13.20
C LYS A 322 1.32 -6.94 -12.33
N TYR A 323 1.74 -7.93 -11.55
CA TYR A 323 2.89 -7.83 -10.66
C TYR A 323 4.15 -8.34 -11.36
N THR A 324 4.14 -9.53 -11.95
CA THR A 324 5.26 -10.05 -12.76
C THR A 324 4.77 -10.62 -14.09
N SER A 325 5.68 -11.09 -14.96
CA SER A 325 5.29 -11.78 -16.19
C SER A 325 4.48 -13.05 -15.92
N ALA A 326 4.74 -13.73 -14.80
CA ALA A 326 4.11 -14.98 -14.40
C ALA A 326 2.98 -14.83 -13.37
N ALA A 327 2.76 -13.62 -12.84
CA ALA A 327 1.93 -13.45 -11.65
C ALA A 327 1.06 -12.17 -11.73
N ASN A 328 -0.25 -12.38 -11.65
CA ASN A 328 -1.27 -11.34 -11.65
C ASN A 328 -2.06 -11.41 -10.35
N SER A 329 -2.61 -10.28 -9.91
CA SER A 329 -3.56 -10.25 -8.80
C SER A 329 -4.88 -9.64 -9.23
N ASN A 330 -5.96 -10.24 -8.76
CA ASN A 330 -7.33 -9.85 -9.05
C ASN A 330 -7.97 -9.32 -7.77
N PHE A 331 -8.51 -8.11 -7.85
CA PHE A 331 -9.18 -7.43 -6.76
C PHE A 331 -10.67 -7.42 -7.05
N PHE A 332 -11.45 -7.85 -6.07
CA PHE A 332 -12.90 -7.84 -6.11
C PHE A 332 -13.39 -6.96 -4.98
N GLY A 333 -14.31 -6.05 -5.27
CA GLY A 333 -14.86 -5.13 -4.29
C GLY A 333 -16.34 -4.97 -4.47
N LEU A 334 -17.04 -4.93 -3.34
CA LEU A 334 -18.45 -4.62 -3.27
C LEU A 334 -18.63 -3.48 -2.29
N GLN A 335 -19.25 -2.40 -2.76
CA GLN A 335 -19.68 -1.30 -1.93
C GLN A 335 -21.20 -1.20 -1.92
N ILE A 336 -21.78 -0.97 -0.75
CA ILE A 336 -23.22 -1.00 -0.51
C ILE A 336 -23.60 0.26 0.28
N ASP A 337 -24.57 0.99 -0.24
CA ASP A 337 -25.30 2.00 0.53
C ASP A 337 -26.36 1.29 1.38
N VAL A 338 -26.15 1.23 2.70
CA VAL A 338 -27.04 0.55 3.64
C VAL A 338 -28.12 1.46 4.21
N LYS A 339 -28.18 2.73 3.78
CA LYS A 339 -29.21 3.66 4.21
C LYS A 339 -30.58 3.12 3.79
N SER A 340 -31.51 3.02 4.75
CA SER A 340 -32.88 2.51 4.50
C SER A 340 -33.60 3.37 3.47
#